data_AF-A0A7D5S053-F1
#
_entry.id   AF-A0A7D5S053-F1
#
_cell.length_a   1.000
_cell.length_b   1.000
_cell.length_c   1.000
_cell.angle_alpha   90.00
_cell.angle_beta   90.00
_cell.angle_gamma   90.00
#
_symmetry.space_group_name_H-M   'P 1'
#
loop_
_entity.id
_entity.type
_entity.pdbx_description
1 polymer ?
#
loop_
_entity_poly.entity_id
_entity_poly.type
_entity_poly.pdbx_seq_one_letter_code
_entity_poly.pdbx_strand_id
1 'polypeptide(L)'
;MLAIYSEKRWHFVEFMAEIHRQLQALKGEPNPLNKIAQRLAQLYRVICLDEFIVIEIVDAMILARLLTALMANRCVMVLTSNVVPDALYKNGLQREQFLPAIALINKHFEIIELSLNNDYRQRNANLTYFLFAQNGHELLEMEQYFLQYSAGSITTTDPMIIAGRSMPIKT
;
A
#
# COMPACT_ATOMS: atom_id res chain seq x y z
N MET A 1 26.87 -16.96 6.39
CA MET A 1 25.51 -16.99 6.95
C MET A 1 24.91 -15.61 6.69
N LEU A 2 24.13 -15.45 5.61
CA LEU A 2 23.45 -14.17 5.32
C LEU A 2 22.39 -13.96 6.40
N ALA A 3 22.46 -12.83 7.10
CA ALA A 3 21.45 -12.47 8.08
C ALA A 3 20.07 -12.49 7.40
N ILE A 4 19.10 -13.15 8.03
CA ILE A 4 17.71 -13.13 7.57
C ILE A 4 17.24 -11.69 7.75
N TYR A 5 17.25 -10.93 6.66
CA TYR A 5 16.76 -9.58 6.62
C TYR A 5 15.24 -9.63 6.69
N SER A 6 14.64 -9.03 7.72
CA SER A 6 13.19 -8.95 7.84
C SER A 6 12.60 -8.06 6.75
N GLU A 7 11.59 -8.59 6.08
CA GLU A 7 10.78 -7.89 5.10
C GLU A 7 9.42 -7.49 5.65
N LYS A 8 8.85 -6.41 5.11
CA LYS A 8 7.46 -6.04 5.36
C LYS A 8 6.79 -5.60 4.08
N ARG A 9 5.65 -6.22 3.77
CA ARG A 9 4.72 -5.77 2.74
C ARG A 9 3.61 -4.92 3.35
N TRP A 10 3.29 -3.81 2.70
CA TRP A 10 2.16 -2.94 3.02
C TRP A 10 1.44 -2.50 1.76
N HIS A 11 0.12 -2.29 1.84
CA HIS A 11 -0.56 -1.43 0.88
C HIS A 11 -0.12 0.02 1.10
N PHE A 12 0.12 0.78 0.03
CA PHE A 12 0.68 2.12 0.11
C PHE A 12 -0.12 3.05 1.03
N VAL A 13 -1.45 2.99 0.98
CA VAL A 13 -2.34 3.81 1.82
C VAL A 13 -2.16 3.51 3.31
N GLU A 14 -2.06 2.23 3.68
CA GLU A 14 -1.85 1.82 5.07
C GLU A 14 -0.47 2.26 5.57
N PHE A 15 0.54 2.16 4.71
CA PHE A 15 1.88 2.64 5.03
C PHE A 15 1.88 4.14 5.30
N MET A 16 1.28 4.95 4.43
CA MET A 16 1.21 6.40 4.63
C MET A 16 0.42 6.77 5.89
N ALA A 17 -0.68 6.08 6.18
CA ALA A 17 -1.42 6.28 7.42
C ALA A 17 -0.55 6.02 8.66
N GLU A 18 0.26 4.95 8.65
CA GLU A 18 1.20 4.64 9.73
C GLU A 18 2.31 5.70 9.86
N ILE A 19 2.86 6.19 8.74
CA ILE A 19 3.84 7.28 8.74
C ILE A 19 3.25 8.55 9.36
N HIS A 20 2.03 8.95 8.97
CA HIS A 20 1.36 10.13 9.54
C HIS A 20 1.06 9.97 11.02
N ARG A 21 0.65 8.78 11.46
CA ARG A 21 0.45 8.48 12.88
C ARG A 21 1.74 8.69 13.67
N GLN A 22 2.87 8.20 13.15
CA GLN A 22 4.18 8.41 13.79
C GLN A 22 4.64 9.86 13.74
N LEU A 23 4.37 10.59 12.65
CA LEU A 23 4.68 12.02 12.55
C LEU A 23 3.92 12.83 13.60
N GLN A 24 2.65 12.51 13.82
CA GLN A 24 1.84 13.14 14.84
C GLN A 24 2.37 12.86 16.25
N ALA A 25 2.83 11.63 16.51
CA ALA A 25 3.44 11.27 17.80
C ALA A 25 4.81 11.95 18.03
N LEU A 26 5.51 12.33 16.95
CA LEU A 26 6.79 13.03 16.99
C LEU A 26 6.66 14.54 16.73
N LYS A 27 5.47 15.11 16.94
CA LYS A 27 5.24 16.54 16.69
C LYS A 27 6.16 17.40 17.57
N GLY A 28 6.87 18.35 16.94
CA GLY A 28 7.84 19.22 17.61
C GLY A 28 9.26 18.67 17.67
N GLU A 29 9.46 17.39 17.33
CA GLU A 29 10.80 16.82 17.21
C GLU A 29 11.50 17.31 15.93
N PRO A 30 12.81 17.58 15.97
CA PRO A 30 13.56 17.88 14.77
C PRO A 30 13.67 16.63 13.88
N ASN A 31 13.41 16.81 12.59
CA ASN A 31 13.55 15.77 11.56
C ASN A 31 12.82 14.45 11.87
N PRO A 32 11.51 14.47 12.13
CA PRO A 32 10.77 13.29 12.60
C PRO A 32 10.78 12.15 11.58
N LEU A 33 10.76 12.45 10.27
CA LEU A 33 10.88 11.44 9.20
C LEU A 33 12.19 10.64 9.26
N ASN A 34 13.31 11.26 9.67
CA ASN A 34 14.57 10.54 9.82
C ASN A 34 14.50 9.55 10.98
N LYS A 35 13.86 9.93 12.09
CA LYS A 35 13.63 9.03 13.24
C LYS A 35 12.71 7.86 12.86
N ILE A 36 11.65 8.14 12.09
CA ILE A 36 10.73 7.12 11.58
C ILE A 36 11.48 6.15 10.66
N ALA A 37 12.25 6.66 9.70
CA ALA A 37 13.04 5.84 8.78
C ALA A 37 14.08 4.98 9.52
N GLN A 38 14.74 5.52 10.55
CA GLN A 38 15.66 4.76 11.41
C GLN A 38 14.95 3.60 12.12
N ARG A 39 13.78 3.86 12.72
CA ARG A 39 12.99 2.81 13.38
C ARG A 39 12.55 1.74 12.40
N LEU A 40 12.05 2.14 11.22
CA LEU A 40 11.67 1.21 10.17
C LEU A 40 12.86 0.37 9.70
N ALA A 41 14.03 0.98 9.50
CA ALA A 41 15.24 0.27 9.07
C ALA A 41 15.78 -0.73 10.09
N GLN A 42 15.53 -0.49 11.39
CA GLN A 42 15.86 -1.45 12.46
C GLN A 42 14.93 -2.67 12.44
N LEU A 43 13.66 -2.46 12.06
CA LEU A 43 12.65 -3.50 12.03
C LEU A 43 12.63 -4.27 10.71
N TYR A 44 12.87 -3.59 9.59
CA TYR A 44 12.70 -4.09 8.24
C TYR A 44 13.83 -3.59 7.34
N ARG A 45 14.55 -4.51 6.72
CA ARG A 45 15.55 -4.17 5.71
C ARG A 45 14.92 -3.96 4.35
N VAL A 46 13.85 -4.72 4.05
CA VAL A 46 13.12 -4.69 2.78
C VAL A 46 11.69 -4.22 3.05
N ILE A 47 11.29 -3.15 2.37
CA ILE A 47 9.94 -2.59 2.44
C ILE A 47 9.30 -2.77 1.07
N CYS A 48 8.26 -3.59 1.00
CA CYS A 48 7.48 -3.82 -0.20
C CYS A 48 6.19 -3.00 -0.11
N LEU A 49 6.01 -2.00 -0.97
CA LEU A 49 4.78 -1.23 -1.06
C LEU A 49 3.98 -1.68 -2.27
N ASP A 50 2.82 -2.27 -2.01
CA ASP A 50 1.87 -2.60 -3.06
C ASP A 50 0.96 -1.42 -3.37
N GLU A 51 0.49 -1.36 -4.62
CA GLU A 51 -0.41 -0.33 -5.13
C GLU A 51 0.10 1.09 -4.84
N PHE A 52 1.36 1.35 -5.18
CA PHE A 52 1.99 2.65 -5.00
C PHE A 52 1.30 3.70 -5.88
N ILE A 53 0.34 4.41 -5.29
CA ILE A 53 -0.44 5.46 -5.93
C ILE A 53 -0.59 6.65 -4.97
N VAL A 54 -0.23 7.83 -5.45
CA VAL A 54 -0.30 9.06 -4.67
C VAL A 54 -1.50 9.87 -5.15
N ILE A 55 -2.47 10.08 -4.27
CA ILE A 55 -3.73 10.80 -4.55
C ILE A 55 -3.84 12.04 -3.66
N GLU A 56 -3.40 11.95 -2.40
CA GLU A 56 -3.54 13.03 -1.42
C GLU A 56 -2.33 13.97 -1.41
N ILE A 57 -2.60 15.28 -1.29
CA ILE A 57 -1.54 16.30 -1.19
C ILE A 57 -0.64 16.09 0.03
N VAL A 58 -1.23 15.64 1.13
CA VAL A 58 -0.51 15.46 2.40
C VAL A 58 0.58 14.40 2.27
N ASP A 59 0.30 13.32 1.53
CA ASP A 59 1.27 12.27 1.21
C ASP A 59 2.34 12.79 0.26
N ALA A 60 1.92 13.47 -0.80
CA ALA A 60 2.81 14.04 -1.80
C ALA A 60 3.85 14.99 -1.17
N MET A 61 3.45 15.81 -0.21
CA MET A 61 4.32 16.79 0.45
C MET A 61 5.47 16.16 1.26
N ILE A 62 5.33 14.94 1.76
CA ILE A 62 6.34 14.30 2.61
C ILE A 62 7.14 13.21 1.90
N LEU A 63 6.65 12.71 0.76
CA LEU A 63 7.16 11.48 0.15
C LEU A 63 8.64 11.58 -0.25
N ALA A 64 9.06 12.70 -0.85
CA ALA A 64 10.46 12.90 -1.24
C ALA A 64 11.42 12.79 -0.03
N ARG A 65 11.03 13.41 1.10
CA ARG A 65 11.82 13.40 2.33
C ARG A 65 11.81 12.02 2.97
N LEU A 66 10.68 11.33 2.96
CA LEU A 66 10.55 9.97 3.47
C LEU A 66 11.42 8.98 2.68
N LEU A 67 11.31 8.98 1.35
CA LEU A 67 12.12 8.12 0.47
C LEU A 67 13.62 8.38 0.69
N THR A 68 14.03 9.65 0.74
CA THR A 68 15.42 10.02 1.04
C THR A 68 15.88 9.46 2.39
N ALA A 69 15.07 9.60 3.43
CA ALA A 69 15.39 9.10 4.76
C ALA A 69 15.50 7.56 4.79
N LEU A 70 14.59 6.84 4.12
CA LEU A 70 14.65 5.37 4.01
C LEU A 70 15.91 4.91 3.26
N MET A 71 16.25 5.56 2.14
CA MET A 71 17.48 5.28 1.38
C MET A 71 18.74 5.58 2.20
N ALA A 72 18.76 6.68 2.96
CA ALA A 72 19.88 7.04 3.83
C ALA A 72 20.10 5.99 4.94
N ASN A 73 19.03 5.35 5.41
CA ASN A 73 19.08 4.21 6.33
C ASN A 73 19.25 2.85 5.62
N ARG A 74 19.57 2.90 4.32
CA ARG A 74 19.85 1.76 3.44
C ARG A 74 18.68 0.78 3.29
N CYS A 75 17.43 1.19 3.53
CA CYS A 75 16.28 0.31 3.27
C CYS A 75 16.19 -0.02 1.78
N VAL A 76 16.00 -1.29 1.46
CA VAL A 76 15.65 -1.72 0.11
C VAL A 76 14.14 -1.57 -0.06
N MET A 77 13.70 -0.97 -1.16
CA MET A 77 12.29 -0.73 -1.43
C MET A 77 11.88 -1.45 -2.71
N VAL A 78 10.76 -2.15 -2.66
CA VAL A 78 10.12 -2.78 -3.82
C VAL A 78 8.73 -2.19 -3.96
N LEU A 79 8.42 -1.59 -5.11
CA LEU A 79 7.15 -0.90 -5.33
C LEU A 79 6.44 -1.52 -6.53
N THR A 80 5.15 -1.79 -6.41
CA THR A 80 4.28 -2.13 -7.55
C THR A 80 3.31 -0.98 -7.78
N SER A 81 3.16 -0.55 -9.04
CA SER A 81 2.26 0.53 -9.40
C SER A 81 1.64 0.27 -10.78
N ASN A 82 0.42 0.74 -10.96
CA ASN A 82 -0.26 0.77 -12.25
C ASN A 82 0.02 2.08 -13.02
N VAL A 83 0.86 2.96 -12.46
CA VAL A 83 1.17 4.27 -13.02
C VAL A 83 2.69 4.42 -13.09
N VAL A 84 3.20 4.82 -14.26
CA VAL A 84 4.64 5.12 -14.41
C VAL A 84 5.05 6.28 -13.49
N PRO A 85 6.30 6.34 -13.00
CA PRO A 85 6.73 7.35 -12.04
C PRO A 85 6.37 8.79 -12.42
N ASP A 86 6.57 9.17 -13.69
CA ASP A 86 6.30 10.52 -14.19
C ASP A 86 4.81 10.89 -14.21
N ALA A 87 3.92 9.90 -14.17
CA ALA A 87 2.47 10.08 -14.11
C ALA A 87 1.92 9.98 -12.67
N LEU A 88 2.73 9.63 -11.67
CA LEU A 88 2.31 9.63 -10.27
C LEU A 88 1.87 11.04 -9.86
N TYR A 89 0.72 11.17 -9.18
CA TYR A 89 0.14 12.43 -8.71
C TYR A 89 -0.10 13.48 -9.83
N LYS A 90 -0.27 13.03 -11.08
CA LYS A 90 -0.50 13.91 -12.24
C LYS A 90 -1.75 14.76 -11.99
N ASN A 91 -1.66 16.06 -12.30
CA ASN A 91 -2.70 17.07 -12.03
C ASN A 91 -3.03 17.27 -10.54
N GLY A 92 -2.25 16.68 -9.62
CA GLY A 92 -2.41 16.90 -8.19
C GLY A 92 -2.14 18.35 -7.80
N LEU A 93 -2.80 18.80 -6.73
CA LEU A 93 -2.60 20.14 -6.18
C LEU A 93 -1.13 20.33 -5.77
N GLN A 94 -0.51 21.43 -6.18
CA GLN A 94 0.90 21.75 -5.93
C GLN A 94 1.88 20.65 -6.38
N ARG A 95 1.61 20.00 -7.52
CA ARG A 95 2.44 18.94 -8.12
C ARG A 95 3.94 19.27 -8.16
N GLU A 96 4.32 20.53 -8.33
CA GLU A 96 5.72 20.98 -8.31
C GLU A 96 6.48 20.53 -7.04
N GLN A 97 5.80 20.51 -5.89
CA GLN A 97 6.38 20.04 -4.61
C GLN A 97 6.57 18.51 -4.59
N PHE A 98 5.87 17.77 -5.44
CA PHE A 98 5.99 16.32 -5.58
C PHE A 98 7.06 15.90 -6.59
N LEU A 99 7.44 16.76 -7.54
CA LEU A 99 8.47 16.46 -8.55
C LEU A 99 9.79 15.94 -7.95
N PRO A 100 10.27 16.40 -6.78
CA PRO A 100 11.44 15.82 -6.13
C PRO A 100 11.29 14.33 -5.79
N ALA A 101 10.09 13.86 -5.44
CA ALA A 101 9.85 12.43 -5.19
C ALA A 101 9.97 11.62 -6.48
N ILE A 102 9.38 12.11 -7.58
CA ILE A 102 9.52 11.49 -8.91
C ILE A 102 10.98 11.43 -9.33
N ALA A 103 11.72 12.53 -9.16
CA ALA A 103 13.14 12.59 -9.49
C ALA A 103 13.97 11.59 -8.67
N LEU A 104 13.65 11.39 -7.39
CA LEU A 104 14.30 10.37 -6.56
C LEU A 104 14.00 8.95 -7.06
N ILE A 105 12.74 8.67 -7.40
CA ILE A 105 12.33 7.37 -7.94
C ILE A 105 13.10 7.08 -9.24
N ASN A 106 13.03 7.97 -10.23
CA ASN A 106 13.71 7.80 -11.51
C ASN A 106 15.23 7.69 -11.38
N LYS A 107 15.83 8.31 -10.36
CA LYS A 107 17.28 8.29 -10.16
C LYS A 107 17.77 7.04 -9.42
N HIS A 108 17.00 6.52 -8.46
CA HIS A 108 17.48 5.52 -7.51
C HIS A 108 16.80 4.16 -7.62
N PHE A 109 15.69 4.07 -8.35
CA PHE A 109 14.95 2.83 -8.54
C PHE A 109 15.23 2.27 -9.94
N GLU A 110 15.33 0.94 -10.01
CA GLU A 110 15.23 0.23 -11.28
C GLU A 110 13.74 0.13 -11.65
N ILE A 111 13.36 0.75 -12.77
CA ILE A 111 11.99 0.76 -13.24
C ILE A 111 11.79 -0.39 -14.22
N ILE A 112 10.97 -1.36 -13.82
CA ILE A 112 10.62 -2.52 -14.64
C ILE A 112 9.17 -2.37 -15.10
N GLU A 113 8.98 -2.11 -16.38
CA GLU A 113 7.66 -2.07 -16.98
C GLU A 113 7.17 -3.49 -17.28
N LEU A 114 6.09 -3.90 -16.61
CA LEU A 114 5.43 -5.18 -16.87
C LEU A 114 4.45 -5.02 -18.03
N SER A 115 4.96 -5.12 -19.26
CA SER A 115 4.11 -5.20 -20.46
C SER A 115 3.39 -6.55 -20.50
N LEU A 116 2.11 -6.54 -20.12
CA LEU A 116 1.26 -7.73 -20.16
C LEU A 116 0.58 -7.81 -21.54
N ASN A 117 1.09 -8.69 -22.41
CA ASN A 117 0.37 -9.08 -23.64
C ASN A 117 -0.94 -9.83 -23.32
N ASN A 118 -1.01 -10.46 -22.14
CA ASN A 118 -2.20 -11.14 -21.63
C ASN A 118 -2.57 -10.57 -20.26
N ASP A 119 -3.79 -10.07 -20.13
CA ASP A 119 -4.38 -9.82 -18.82
C ASP A 119 -4.68 -11.15 -18.13
N TYR A 120 -3.89 -11.49 -17.10
CA TYR A 120 -4.07 -12.74 -16.35
C TYR A 120 -5.44 -12.83 -15.66
N ARG A 121 -6.15 -11.71 -15.47
CA ARG A 121 -7.53 -11.71 -14.96
C ARG A 121 -8.51 -12.36 -15.94
N GLN A 122 -8.22 -12.29 -17.24
CA GLN A 122 -9.07 -12.86 -18.30
C GLN A 122 -8.97 -14.39 -18.40
N ARG A 123 -8.00 -15.03 -17.73
CA ARG A 123 -7.96 -16.50 -17.66
C ARG A 123 -9.21 -17.10 -16.99
N ASN A 124 -9.94 -16.30 -16.22
CA ASN A 124 -11.21 -16.67 -15.58
C ASN A 124 -12.38 -15.80 -16.08
N ALA A 125 -12.41 -15.45 -17.37
CA ALA A 125 -13.38 -14.50 -17.97
C ALA A 125 -14.87 -14.88 -17.84
N ASN A 126 -15.20 -16.07 -17.35
CA ASN A 126 -16.57 -16.53 -17.11
C ASN A 126 -17.07 -16.24 -15.68
N LEU A 127 -16.28 -15.56 -14.83
CA LEU A 127 -16.71 -15.20 -13.48
C LEU A 127 -17.47 -13.87 -13.50
N THR A 128 -18.61 -13.82 -12.80
CA THR A 128 -19.29 -12.56 -12.48
C THR A 128 -18.38 -11.75 -11.55
N TYR A 129 -17.74 -10.69 -12.06
CA TYR A 129 -16.78 -9.89 -11.29
C TYR A 129 -17.42 -8.93 -10.28
N PHE A 130 -18.70 -8.61 -10.46
CA PHE A 130 -19.44 -7.71 -9.57
C PHE A 130 -20.74 -8.40 -9.15
N LEU A 131 -20.84 -8.69 -7.86
CA LEU A 131 -22.07 -9.13 -7.23
C LEU A 131 -22.51 -8.02 -6.29
N PHE A 132 -23.75 -7.60 -6.47
CA PHE A 132 -24.38 -6.63 -5.58
C PHE A 132 -25.28 -7.45 -4.66
N ALA A 133 -25.06 -7.46 -3.36
CA ALA A 133 -25.93 -8.15 -2.41
C ALA A 133 -27.26 -7.40 -2.21
N GLN A 134 -28.02 -7.16 -3.28
CA GLN A 134 -29.28 -6.39 -3.24
C GLN A 134 -30.50 -7.29 -3.08
N ASN A 135 -30.41 -8.56 -3.48
CA ASN A 135 -31.46 -9.55 -3.29
C ASN A 135 -30.92 -10.90 -2.80
N GLY A 136 -31.84 -11.78 -2.35
CA GLY A 136 -31.48 -13.07 -1.77
C GLY A 136 -30.74 -14.02 -2.72
N HIS A 137 -30.96 -13.89 -4.03
CA HIS A 137 -30.25 -14.70 -5.04
C HIS A 137 -28.79 -14.27 -5.18
N GLU A 138 -28.53 -12.97 -5.25
CA GLU A 138 -27.17 -12.42 -5.33
C GLU A 138 -26.35 -12.70 -4.06
N LEU A 139 -27.01 -12.70 -2.88
CA LEU A 139 -26.38 -13.12 -1.63
C LEU A 139 -25.93 -14.59 -1.66
N LEU A 140 -26.79 -15.48 -2.16
CA LEU A 140 -26.45 -16.89 -2.33
C LEU A 140 -25.30 -17.10 -3.31
N GLU A 141 -25.29 -16.35 -4.42
CA GLU A 141 -24.20 -16.38 -5.41
C GLU A 141 -22.88 -15.88 -4.80
N MET A 142 -22.89 -14.79 -4.03
CA MET A 142 -21.71 -14.31 -3.30
C MET A 142 -21.19 -15.33 -2.30
N GLU A 143 -22.08 -15.99 -1.55
CA GLU A 143 -21.72 -17.04 -0.60
C GLU A 143 -21.05 -18.23 -1.30
N GLN A 144 -21.60 -18.67 -2.45
CA GLN A 144 -21.01 -19.73 -3.26
C GLN A 144 -19.61 -19.37 -3.75
N TYR A 145 -19.41 -18.17 -4.30
CA TYR A 145 -18.08 -17.73 -4.73
C TYR A 145 -17.11 -17.60 -3.56
N PHE A 146 -17.56 -17.07 -2.41
CA PHE A 146 -16.75 -16.98 -1.21
C PHE A 146 -16.27 -18.36 -0.75
N LEU A 147 -17.16 -19.36 -0.72
CA LEU A 147 -16.82 -20.74 -0.36
C LEU A 147 -15.89 -21.40 -1.38
N GLN A 148 -16.04 -21.09 -2.67
CA GLN A 148 -15.19 -21.63 -3.73
C GLN A 148 -13.74 -21.13 -3.67
N TYR A 149 -13.54 -19.85 -3.33
CA TYR A 149 -12.23 -19.20 -3.38
C TYR A 149 -11.55 -19.01 -2.01
N SER A 150 -12.29 -19.17 -0.91
CA SER A 150 -11.68 -19.20 0.42
C SER A 150 -10.96 -20.54 0.64
N ALA A 151 -9.78 -20.51 1.25
CA ALA A 151 -9.02 -21.71 1.60
C ALA A 151 -9.59 -22.44 2.85
N GLY A 152 -10.90 -22.34 3.09
CA GLY A 152 -11.62 -22.87 4.25
C GLY A 152 -12.48 -21.83 4.98
N SER A 153 -13.32 -22.29 5.90
CA SER A 153 -14.25 -21.46 6.68
C SER A 153 -13.59 -20.98 7.97
N ILE A 154 -13.08 -19.74 8.01
CA ILE A 154 -12.78 -19.06 9.28
C ILE A 154 -14.01 -18.23 9.63
N THR A 155 -14.85 -18.76 10.51
CA THR A 155 -15.95 -18.02 11.11
C THR A 155 -15.50 -17.41 12.43
N THR A 156 -15.72 -16.11 12.59
CA THR A 156 -15.55 -15.43 13.88
C THR A 156 -16.81 -14.65 14.21
N THR A 157 -17.20 -14.67 15.48
CA THR A 157 -18.23 -13.79 16.04
C THR A 157 -17.63 -12.56 16.69
N ASP A 158 -16.31 -12.49 16.79
CA ASP A 158 -15.64 -11.35 17.40
C ASP A 158 -15.83 -10.11 16.51
N PRO A 159 -16.15 -8.96 17.10
CA PRO A 159 -16.28 -7.74 16.34
C PRO A 159 -14.96 -7.41 15.65
N MET A 160 -15.03 -7.11 14.36
CA MET A 160 -13.87 -6.73 13.58
C MET A 160 -13.57 -5.25 13.84
N ILE A 161 -12.34 -4.93 14.26
CA ILE A 161 -11.92 -3.54 14.44
C ILE A 161 -11.35 -3.01 13.12
N ILE A 162 -12.06 -2.09 12.47
CA ILE A 162 -11.58 -1.39 11.26
C ILE A 162 -11.36 0.07 11.59
N ALA A 163 -10.12 0.54 11.45
CA ALA A 163 -9.72 1.92 11.77
C ALA A 163 -10.20 2.39 13.16
N GLY A 164 -10.11 1.51 14.17
CA GLY A 164 -10.54 1.78 15.54
C GLY A 164 -12.06 1.72 15.77
N ARG A 165 -12.86 1.43 14.75
CA ARG A 165 -14.30 1.22 14.87
C ARG A 165 -14.60 -0.27 15.00
N SER A 166 -15.40 -0.61 16.01
CA SER A 166 -15.95 -1.95 16.17
C SER A 166 -17.07 -2.16 15.15
N MET A 167 -16.86 -3.09 14.22
CA MET A 167 -17.84 -3.52 13.23
C MET A 167 -18.46 -4.84 13.70
N PRO A 168 -19.76 -4.87 14.03
CA PRO A 168 -20.43 -6.12 14.40
C PRO A 168 -20.46 -7.04 13.18
N ILE A 169 -20.08 -8.31 13.38
CA ILE A 169 -20.27 -9.34 12.38
C ILE A 169 -21.75 -9.73 12.40
N LYS A 170 -22.44 -9.59 11.27
CA LYS A 170 -23.78 -10.16 11.09
C LYS A 170 -23.62 -11.65 10.80
N THR A 171 -24.03 -12.48 11.76
CA THR A 171 -24.38 -13.88 11.56
C THR A 171 -25.72 -14.03 10.85
#